data_AF-A0A1W9SQG2-F1
#
_entry.id   AF-A0A1W9SQG2-F1
#
_cell.length_a   1.000
_cell.length_b   1.000
_cell.length_c   1.000
_cell.angle_alpha   90.00
_cell.angle_beta   90.00
_cell.angle_gamma   90.00
#
_symmetry.space_group_name_H-M   'P 1'
#
loop_
_entity.id
_entity.type
_entity.pdbx_description
1 polymer ?
#
loop_
_entity_poly.entity_id
_entity_poly.type
_entity_poly.pdbx_seq_one_letter_code
_entity_poly.pdbx_strand_id
1 'polypeptide(L)'
;MKILILILFFGFSNLIFSQELENKDFKAKGKLVGKIFWNYNYNFAEDVKKTSSFEIKRSYFGYKYVIDKKFSVLISFDAGKGSEENSSYSAYLKKAKLEWKVASKVKLSLGIIGLKQFNDQEKLWGYRYHKFGSSADLGVNAEIKILKMLKMNIFILNGEGYKKIQDEFGTHRIGFNFIAEPIENLY
;
A
#
# COMPACT_ATOMS: atom_id res chain seq x y z
N MET A 1 5.62 10.56 -37.41
CA MET A 1 7.09 10.50 -37.25
C MET A 1 7.39 10.23 -35.77
N LYS A 2 7.61 8.95 -35.40
CA LYS A 2 7.84 8.53 -34.00
C LYS A 2 9.35 8.62 -33.72
N ILE A 3 9.75 9.56 -32.88
CA ILE A 3 11.13 9.64 -32.38
C ILE A 3 11.24 8.58 -31.28
N LEU A 4 11.95 7.49 -31.59
CA LEU A 4 12.31 6.44 -30.66
C LEU A 4 13.60 6.88 -29.95
N ILE A 5 13.51 7.45 -28.75
CA ILE A 5 14.69 7.73 -27.93
C ILE A 5 15.09 6.41 -27.25
N LEU A 6 16.04 5.72 -27.86
CA LEU A 6 16.71 4.55 -27.30
C LEU A 6 17.79 5.05 -26.32
N ILE A 7 17.47 5.15 -25.04
CA ILE A 7 18.47 5.50 -24.01
C ILE A 7 19.35 4.27 -23.77
N LEU A 8 20.61 4.35 -24.21
CA LEU A 8 21.68 3.46 -23.79
C LEU A 8 21.88 3.56 -22.27
N PHE A 9 21.38 2.57 -21.53
CA PHE A 9 21.75 2.30 -20.14
C PHE A 9 22.62 1.03 -20.07
N PHE A 10 23.80 1.08 -20.70
CA PHE A 10 24.84 0.06 -20.55
C PHE A 10 26.17 0.77 -20.31
N GLY A 11 26.54 0.96 -19.04
CA GLY A 11 27.83 1.58 -18.73
C GLY A 11 28.08 2.10 -17.32
N PHE A 12 27.32 1.71 -16.28
CA PHE A 12 27.61 2.13 -14.90
C PHE A 12 27.39 1.02 -13.85
N SER A 13 27.68 -0.24 -14.19
CA SER A 13 27.46 -1.39 -13.30
C SER A 13 28.62 -1.74 -12.36
N ASN A 14 29.69 -0.96 -12.24
CA ASN A 14 30.87 -1.39 -11.45
C ASN A 14 31.47 -0.37 -10.46
N LEU A 15 30.71 0.63 -9.94
CA LEU A 15 31.26 1.59 -8.96
C LEU A 15 30.49 1.73 -7.63
N ILE A 16 29.58 0.81 -7.28
CA ILE A 16 28.82 0.88 -6.01
C ILE A 16 29.23 -0.22 -5.00
N PHE A 17 30.38 -0.88 -5.20
CA PHE A 17 30.96 -1.76 -4.18
C PHE A 17 32.31 -1.22 -3.70
N SER A 18 32.28 -0.11 -2.96
CA SER A 18 33.31 0.20 -1.96
C SER A 18 32.92 1.46 -1.21
N GLN A 19 32.17 1.30 -0.11
CA GLN A 19 32.41 1.99 1.16
C GLN A 19 31.82 1.11 2.28
N GLU A 20 32.67 0.28 2.87
CA GLU A 20 32.50 -0.11 4.27
C GLU A 20 32.58 1.17 5.11
N LEU A 21 31.41 1.75 5.41
CA LEU A 21 31.24 2.52 6.63
C LEU A 21 30.51 1.59 7.59
N GLU A 22 31.31 0.93 8.42
CA GLU A 22 30.88 0.12 9.56
C GLU A 22 30.10 1.02 10.54
N ASN A 23 28.84 1.30 10.21
CA ASN A 23 27.87 1.83 11.15
C ASN A 23 27.46 0.62 12.02
N LYS A 24 28.22 0.37 13.10
CA LYS A 24 27.98 -0.73 14.06
C LYS A 24 26.56 -0.74 14.68
N ASP A 25 25.72 0.25 14.38
CA ASP A 25 24.40 0.43 14.97
C ASP A 25 23.21 -0.01 14.12
N PHE A 26 23.38 -0.42 12.86
CA PHE A 26 22.24 -0.82 12.02
C PHE A 26 22.45 -2.12 11.27
N LYS A 27 21.55 -3.09 11.52
CA LYS A 27 21.46 -4.35 10.78
C LYS A 27 20.20 -4.34 9.91
N ALA A 28 20.39 -4.48 8.60
CA ALA A 28 19.29 -4.65 7.66
C ALA A 28 18.43 -5.85 8.09
N LYS A 29 17.11 -5.72 7.93
CA LYS A 29 16.18 -6.76 8.40
C LYS A 29 14.95 -6.90 7.53
N GLY A 30 14.59 -8.16 7.31
CA GLY A 30 13.35 -8.57 6.66
C GLY A 30 12.25 -8.89 7.66
N LYS A 31 11.00 -8.72 7.23
CA LYS A 31 9.83 -9.18 7.97
C LYS A 31 8.74 -9.62 6.99
N LEU A 32 8.21 -10.82 7.19
CA LEU A 32 6.98 -11.27 6.54
C LEU A 32 5.80 -10.45 7.06
N VAL A 33 4.92 -10.05 6.15
CA VAL A 33 3.65 -9.39 6.47
C VAL A 33 2.51 -10.21 5.88
N GLY A 34 1.46 -10.41 6.66
CA GLY A 34 0.30 -11.14 6.19
C GLY A 34 -0.95 -10.81 6.99
N LYS A 35 -2.11 -11.04 6.38
CA LYS A 35 -3.43 -10.93 7.00
C LYS A 35 -4.40 -11.85 6.28
N ILE A 36 -5.14 -12.68 7.00
CA ILE A 36 -6.16 -13.57 6.43
C ILE A 36 -7.52 -13.11 6.93
N PHE A 37 -8.50 -13.00 6.03
CA PHE A 37 -9.87 -12.64 6.37
C PHE A 37 -10.75 -13.86 6.19
N TRP A 38 -11.04 -14.52 7.31
CA TRP A 38 -11.91 -15.68 7.37
C TRP A 38 -13.30 -15.24 7.81
N ASN A 39 -14.32 -15.63 7.05
CA ASN A 39 -15.70 -15.25 7.29
C ASN A 39 -16.58 -16.48 7.38
N TYR A 40 -17.58 -16.42 8.26
CA TYR A 40 -18.73 -17.30 8.24
C TYR A 40 -19.96 -16.48 7.82
N ASN A 41 -20.71 -16.97 6.84
CA ASN A 41 -21.96 -16.36 6.39
C ASN A 41 -23.09 -17.34 6.67
N TYR A 42 -24.21 -16.88 7.24
CA TYR A 42 -25.43 -17.65 7.46
C TYR A 42 -26.63 -16.88 6.91
N ASN A 43 -27.52 -17.57 6.19
CA ASN A 43 -28.71 -17.01 5.59
C ASN A 43 -29.95 -17.52 6.34
N PHE A 44 -30.70 -16.60 6.95
CA PHE A 44 -31.87 -16.91 7.78
C PHE A 44 -33.19 -16.97 7.00
N ALA A 45 -33.20 -16.74 5.68
CA ALA A 45 -34.42 -16.79 4.89
C ALA A 45 -34.88 -18.25 4.63
N GLU A 46 -36.19 -18.44 4.50
CA GLU A 46 -36.80 -19.71 4.10
C GLU A 46 -36.47 -20.03 2.62
N ASP A 47 -36.38 -21.32 2.28
CA ASP A 47 -36.12 -21.82 0.91
C ASP A 47 -34.83 -21.33 0.22
N VAL A 48 -33.76 -21.11 0.99
CA VAL A 48 -32.46 -20.72 0.43
C VAL A 48 -31.67 -21.93 -0.08
N LYS A 49 -31.11 -21.84 -1.30
CA LYS A 49 -30.21 -22.87 -1.86
C LYS A 49 -28.93 -23.08 -1.06
N LYS A 50 -28.48 -22.06 -0.31
CA LYS A 50 -27.25 -22.10 0.48
C LYS A 50 -27.46 -21.45 1.85
N THR A 51 -27.62 -22.28 2.87
CA THR A 51 -27.92 -21.84 4.25
C THR A 51 -26.70 -21.23 4.94
N SER A 52 -25.49 -21.75 4.70
CA SER A 52 -24.28 -21.16 5.29
C SER A 52 -23.02 -21.44 4.48
N SER A 53 -21.94 -20.72 4.78
CA SER A 53 -20.59 -21.05 4.28
C SER A 53 -19.46 -20.38 5.05
N PHE A 54 -18.35 -21.10 5.13
CA PHE A 54 -17.04 -20.52 5.42
C PHE A 54 -16.40 -19.99 4.13
N GLU A 55 -15.72 -18.86 4.23
CA GLU A 55 -15.13 -18.19 3.10
C GLU A 55 -13.87 -17.40 3.49
N ILE A 56 -12.79 -17.56 2.72
CA ILE A 56 -11.67 -16.64 2.74
C ILE A 56 -11.89 -15.59 1.65
N LYS A 57 -12.53 -14.47 1.96
CA LYS A 57 -12.81 -13.44 0.92
C LYS A 57 -11.52 -12.88 0.33
N ARG A 58 -10.50 -12.73 1.18
CA ARG A 58 -9.19 -12.20 0.79
C ARG A 58 -8.10 -12.60 1.77
N SER A 59 -6.87 -12.63 1.29
CA SER A 59 -5.66 -12.74 2.09
C SER A 59 -4.56 -11.84 1.54
N TYR A 60 -3.72 -11.35 2.44
CA TYR A 60 -2.52 -10.61 2.10
C TYR A 60 -1.30 -11.42 2.49
N PHE A 61 -0.31 -11.39 1.63
CA PHE A 61 1.03 -11.91 1.92
C PHE A 61 2.07 -10.98 1.31
N GLY A 62 3.18 -10.78 2.00
CA GLY A 62 4.23 -9.90 1.52
C GLY A 62 5.48 -9.95 2.37
N TYR A 63 6.47 -9.18 1.92
CA TYR A 63 7.77 -9.07 2.56
C TYR A 63 8.19 -7.60 2.61
N LYS A 64 8.49 -7.14 3.82
CA LYS A 64 9.11 -5.84 4.07
C LYS A 64 10.60 -6.04 4.29
N TYR A 65 11.42 -5.25 3.61
CA TYR A 65 12.86 -5.20 3.85
C TYR A 65 13.26 -3.78 4.26
N VAL A 66 13.90 -3.66 5.43
CA VAL A 66 14.48 -2.41 5.90
C VAL A 66 15.94 -2.39 5.48
N ILE A 67 16.24 -1.54 4.48
CA ILE A 67 17.56 -1.44 3.86
C ILE A 67 18.51 -0.71 4.82
N ASP A 68 18.06 0.44 5.34
CA ASP A 68 18.80 1.22 6.32
C ASP A 68 17.87 2.04 7.25
N LYS A 69 18.43 2.97 8.02
CA LYS A 69 17.66 3.85 8.94
C LYS A 69 16.63 4.73 8.19
N LYS A 70 16.88 5.06 6.92
CA LYS A 70 16.10 5.97 6.06
C LYS A 70 15.21 5.24 5.05
N PHE A 71 15.63 4.10 4.52
CA PHE A 71 14.98 3.42 3.40
C PHE A 71 14.42 2.04 3.78
N SER A 72 13.20 1.76 3.32
CA SER A 72 12.63 0.41 3.36
C SER A 72 11.74 0.16 2.17
N VAL A 73 11.64 -1.09 1.74
CA VAL A 73 10.76 -1.52 0.65
C VAL A 73 9.71 -2.50 1.17
N LEU A 74 8.53 -2.51 0.55
CA LEU A 74 7.47 -3.48 0.82
C LEU A 74 6.86 -3.95 -0.49
N ILE A 75 6.85 -5.26 -0.69
CA ILE A 75 6.05 -5.93 -1.71
C ILE A 75 4.99 -6.77 -1.00
N SER A 76 3.73 -6.65 -1.42
CA SER A 76 2.64 -7.49 -0.92
C SER A 76 1.60 -7.77 -2.00
N PHE A 77 1.08 -8.98 -1.99
CA PHE A 77 0.02 -9.46 -2.84
C PHE A 77 -1.30 -9.54 -2.08
N ASP A 78 -2.40 -9.40 -2.82
CA ASP A 78 -3.77 -9.59 -2.36
C ASP A 78 -4.41 -10.69 -3.18
N ALA A 79 -4.60 -11.85 -2.55
CA ALA A 79 -5.29 -12.97 -3.14
C ALA A 79 -6.74 -12.95 -2.68
N GLY A 80 -7.68 -12.90 -3.60
CA GLY A 80 -9.11 -12.89 -3.28
C GLY A 80 -9.95 -13.40 -4.43
N LYS A 81 -11.18 -13.77 -4.10
CA LYS A 81 -12.17 -14.25 -5.06
C LYS A 81 -13.02 -13.08 -5.58
N GLY A 82 -13.46 -13.17 -6.84
CA GLY A 82 -14.39 -12.21 -7.43
C GLY A 82 -15.80 -12.33 -6.84
N SER A 83 -16.69 -11.41 -7.23
CA SER A 83 -18.10 -11.45 -6.78
C SER A 83 -18.93 -12.53 -7.46
N GLU A 84 -18.44 -13.13 -8.54
CA GLU A 84 -19.14 -14.17 -9.28
C GLU A 84 -19.07 -15.53 -8.56
N GLU A 85 -20.20 -16.22 -8.55
CA GLU A 85 -20.32 -17.59 -8.06
C GLU A 85 -19.36 -18.49 -8.86
N ASN A 86 -18.57 -19.32 -8.19
CA ASN A 86 -17.49 -20.14 -8.78
C ASN A 86 -16.26 -19.40 -9.36
N SER A 87 -16.07 -18.10 -9.11
CA SER A 87 -14.82 -17.45 -9.51
C SER A 87 -13.57 -18.06 -8.85
N SER A 88 -12.46 -18.10 -9.59
CA SER A 88 -11.15 -18.51 -9.08
C SER A 88 -10.52 -17.39 -8.24
N TYR A 89 -9.63 -17.75 -7.32
CA TYR A 89 -8.80 -16.75 -6.64
C TYR A 89 -7.87 -16.09 -7.65
N SER A 90 -7.81 -14.76 -7.61
CA SER A 90 -6.83 -13.97 -8.35
C SER A 90 -5.89 -13.27 -7.36
N ALA A 91 -4.60 -13.23 -7.70
CA ALA A 91 -3.59 -12.53 -6.92
C ALA A 91 -3.21 -11.22 -7.62
N TYR A 92 -3.29 -10.11 -6.88
CA TYR A 92 -2.93 -8.78 -7.38
C TYR A 92 -1.75 -8.22 -6.60
N LEU A 93 -0.85 -7.52 -7.28
CA LEU A 93 0.22 -6.75 -6.62
C LEU A 93 -0.41 -5.57 -5.89
N LYS A 94 -0.56 -5.67 -4.57
CA LYS A 94 -1.27 -4.68 -3.75
C LYS A 94 -0.39 -3.54 -3.27
N LYS A 95 0.84 -3.85 -2.89
CA LYS A 95 1.84 -2.84 -2.53
C LYS A 95 3.16 -3.24 -3.17
N ALA A 96 3.83 -2.26 -3.74
CA ALA A 96 5.18 -2.35 -4.26
C ALA A 96 5.76 -0.96 -4.06
N LYS A 97 6.27 -0.69 -2.86
CA LYS A 97 6.59 0.66 -2.43
C LYS A 97 7.98 0.79 -1.83
N LEU A 98 8.61 1.93 -2.11
CA LEU A 98 9.75 2.47 -1.38
C LEU A 98 9.23 3.47 -0.34
N GLU A 99 9.67 3.33 0.91
CA GLU A 99 9.50 4.32 1.95
C GLU A 99 10.85 4.97 2.24
N TRP A 100 10.88 6.31 2.20
CA TRP A 100 12.06 7.11 2.47
C TRP A 100 11.79 8.14 3.56
N LYS A 101 12.53 8.07 4.67
CA LYS A 101 12.56 9.11 5.70
C LYS A 101 13.53 10.20 5.28
N VAL A 102 13.01 11.22 4.59
CA VAL A 102 13.80 12.37 4.11
C VAL A 102 14.32 13.19 5.28
N ALA A 103 13.48 13.42 6.29
CA ALA A 103 13.80 14.15 7.50
C ALA A 103 13.08 13.55 8.71
N SER A 104 13.40 13.99 9.93
CA SER A 104 12.76 13.52 11.16
C SER A 104 11.22 13.66 11.15
N LYS A 105 10.70 14.68 10.45
CA LYS A 105 9.27 14.99 10.31
C LYS A 105 8.68 14.67 8.94
N VAL A 106 9.49 14.21 7.97
CA VAL A 106 9.03 14.04 6.57
C VAL A 106 9.36 12.64 6.06
N LYS A 107 8.34 11.94 5.59
CA LYS A 107 8.45 10.62 4.97
C LYS A 107 7.80 10.60 3.60
N LEU A 108 8.54 10.20 2.59
CA LEU A 108 8.03 9.93 1.25
C LEU A 108 7.71 8.45 1.08
N SER A 109 6.65 8.16 0.34
CA SER A 109 6.28 6.81 -0.11
C SER A 109 6.07 6.86 -1.61
N LEU A 110 6.72 5.97 -2.35
CA LEU A 110 6.68 5.93 -3.82
C LEU A 110 6.35 4.51 -4.30
N GLY A 111 5.60 4.40 -5.40
CA GLY A 111 5.19 3.12 -6.01
C GLY A 111 3.72 2.81 -5.74
N ILE A 112 3.35 1.52 -5.69
CA ILE A 112 1.99 1.14 -5.30
C ILE A 112 1.88 1.24 -3.79
N ILE A 113 1.34 2.36 -3.33
CA ILE A 113 1.29 2.77 -1.93
C ILE A 113 -0.11 2.54 -1.35
N GLY A 114 -0.19 2.17 -0.07
CA GLY A 114 -1.46 2.12 0.63
C GLY A 114 -1.95 3.53 0.96
N LEU A 115 -3.22 3.83 0.65
CA LEU A 115 -3.78 5.16 0.87
C LEU A 115 -4.04 5.39 2.36
N LYS A 116 -3.57 6.54 2.87
CA LYS A 116 -3.58 6.86 4.30
C LYS A 116 -4.98 7.05 4.85
N GLN A 117 -5.77 7.86 4.16
CA GLN A 117 -7.20 8.04 4.43
C GLN A 117 -7.94 6.70 4.64
N PHE A 118 -7.65 5.68 3.82
CA PHE A 118 -8.30 4.38 3.92
C PHE A 118 -7.90 3.61 5.19
N ASN A 119 -6.62 3.63 5.53
CA ASN A 119 -6.09 2.98 6.73
C ASN A 119 -6.54 3.68 8.02
N ASP A 120 -6.58 5.01 8.01
CA ASP A 120 -6.85 5.80 9.19
C ASP A 120 -8.35 5.81 9.51
N GLN A 121 -9.23 5.83 8.50
CA GLN A 121 -10.67 5.58 8.68
C GLN A 121 -10.93 4.22 9.34
N GLU A 122 -10.36 3.14 8.80
CA GLU A 122 -10.60 1.79 9.34
C GLU A 122 -10.14 1.67 10.80
N LYS A 123 -9.05 2.35 11.17
CA LYS A 123 -8.56 2.36 12.54
C LYS A 123 -9.44 3.18 13.50
N LEU A 124 -9.97 4.31 13.04
CA LEU A 124 -10.73 5.23 13.89
C LEU A 124 -12.11 4.67 14.31
N TRP A 125 -12.81 3.99 13.40
CA TRP A 125 -14.19 3.56 13.66
C TRP A 125 -14.52 2.15 13.16
N GLY A 126 -13.53 1.39 12.70
CA GLY A 126 -13.71 -0.01 12.27
C GLY A 126 -14.31 -0.19 10.88
N TYR A 127 -14.82 0.88 10.26
CA TYR A 127 -15.47 0.85 8.95
C TYR A 127 -14.78 1.77 7.94
N ARG A 128 -15.23 1.67 6.69
CA ARG A 128 -14.74 2.47 5.58
C ARG A 128 -15.93 3.05 4.84
N TYR A 129 -15.87 4.31 4.47
CA TYR A 129 -16.87 4.87 3.56
C TYR A 129 -16.68 4.27 2.17
N HIS A 130 -17.60 3.39 1.78
CA HIS A 130 -17.60 2.77 0.46
C HIS A 130 -17.73 3.88 -0.62
N LYS A 131 -16.89 3.79 -1.67
CA LYS A 131 -16.78 4.72 -2.82
C LYS A 131 -15.76 5.88 -2.74
N PHE A 132 -15.06 6.10 -1.62
CA PHE A 132 -14.04 7.18 -1.53
C PHE A 132 -12.64 6.84 -2.05
N GLY A 133 -12.45 5.67 -2.68
CA GLY A 133 -11.18 5.32 -3.34
C GLY A 133 -10.69 3.91 -3.04
N SER A 134 -9.57 3.57 -3.66
CA SER A 134 -8.92 2.27 -3.54
C SER A 134 -8.12 2.14 -2.22
N SER A 135 -7.85 0.91 -1.76
CA SER A 135 -7.01 0.71 -0.56
C SER A 135 -5.51 0.96 -0.80
N ALA A 136 -5.12 0.98 -2.07
CA ALA A 136 -3.76 1.21 -2.52
C ALA A 136 -3.78 1.64 -3.99
N ASP A 137 -2.82 2.47 -4.39
CA ASP A 137 -2.74 3.04 -5.73
C ASP A 137 -1.28 3.34 -6.11
N LEU A 138 -1.00 3.42 -7.40
CA LEU A 138 0.32 3.83 -7.90
C LEU A 138 0.46 5.35 -7.77
N GLY A 139 1.54 5.79 -7.14
CA GLY A 139 1.87 7.21 -7.06
C GLY A 139 2.88 7.53 -5.98
N VAL A 140 2.79 8.75 -5.46
CA VAL A 140 3.67 9.29 -4.43
C VAL A 140 2.86 9.92 -3.31
N ASN A 141 3.36 9.81 -2.09
CA ASN A 141 2.78 10.45 -0.91
C ASN A 141 3.87 11.02 -0.01
N ALA A 142 3.73 12.29 0.37
CA ALA A 142 4.49 12.93 1.42
C ALA A 142 3.68 12.97 2.71
N GLU A 143 4.18 12.32 3.76
CA GLU A 143 3.65 12.39 5.13
C GLU A 143 4.51 13.38 5.92
N ILE A 144 3.90 14.45 6.43
CA ILE A 144 4.54 15.55 7.14
C ILE A 144 3.96 15.62 8.56
N LYS A 145 4.83 15.49 9.57
CA LYS A 145 4.48 15.70 10.97
C LYS A 145 4.58 17.19 11.30
N ILE A 146 3.44 17.84 11.51
CA ILE A 146 3.37 19.27 11.83
C ILE A 146 3.64 19.44 13.33
N LEU A 147 2.84 18.75 14.16
CA LEU A 147 2.97 18.67 15.62
C LEU A 147 3.05 17.20 16.04
N LYS A 148 3.27 16.93 17.33
CA LYS A 148 3.22 15.55 17.87
C LYS A 148 1.87 14.88 17.55
N MET A 149 0.78 15.63 17.73
CA MET A 149 -0.60 15.17 17.51
C MET A 149 -1.13 15.39 16.08
N LEU A 150 -0.44 16.13 15.21
CA LEU A 150 -0.99 16.56 13.92
C LEU A 150 -0.08 16.14 12.76
N LYS A 151 -0.65 15.38 11.83
CA LYS A 151 0.02 14.91 10.62
C LYS A 151 -0.77 15.35 9.39
N MET A 152 -0.05 15.65 8.32
CA MET A 152 -0.62 15.93 7.00
C MET A 152 -0.07 14.93 5.99
N ASN A 153 -0.90 14.48 5.06
CA ASN A 153 -0.48 13.75 3.88
C ASN A 153 -0.83 14.55 2.64
N ILE A 154 0.08 14.62 1.68
CA ILE A 154 -0.15 15.15 0.34
C ILE A 154 0.24 14.05 -0.65
N PHE A 155 -0.61 13.78 -1.64
CA PHE A 155 -0.40 12.68 -2.57
C PHE A 155 -0.80 13.04 -4.00
N ILE A 156 -0.13 12.36 -4.94
CA ILE A 156 -0.45 12.33 -6.36
C ILE A 156 -0.49 10.85 -6.75
N LEU A 157 -1.61 10.41 -7.32
CA LEU A 157 -1.93 9.01 -7.61
C LEU A 157 -2.48 8.89 -9.02
N ASN A 158 -2.46 7.69 -9.60
CA ASN A 158 -3.22 7.42 -10.82
C ASN A 158 -4.72 7.45 -10.57
N GLY A 159 -5.19 6.86 -9.46
CA GLY A 159 -6.56 7.02 -8.96
C GLY A 159 -7.49 5.84 -9.20
N GLU A 160 -7.10 4.90 -10.06
CA GLU A 160 -7.86 3.71 -10.42
C GLU A 160 -7.60 2.52 -9.47
N GLY A 161 -6.55 2.61 -8.66
CA GLY A 161 -6.17 1.62 -7.67
C GLY A 161 -5.29 0.48 -8.18
N TYR A 162 -4.75 -0.29 -7.24
CA TYR A 162 -3.74 -1.32 -7.52
C TYR A 162 -4.20 -2.48 -8.43
N LYS A 163 -5.50 -2.70 -8.62
CA LYS A 163 -6.01 -3.76 -9.51
C LYS A 163 -6.08 -3.32 -10.97
N LYS A 164 -6.14 -2.01 -11.23
CA LYS A 164 -6.15 -1.39 -12.55
C LYS A 164 -5.33 -0.11 -12.45
N ILE A 165 -4.04 -0.18 -12.79
CA ILE A 165 -3.07 0.85 -12.41
C ILE A 165 -3.29 2.19 -13.11
N GLN A 166 -3.82 2.22 -14.34
CA GLN A 166 -4.01 3.44 -15.11
C GLN A 166 -5.32 3.38 -15.90
N ASP A 167 -5.99 4.52 -16.03
CA ASP A 167 -7.13 4.73 -16.91
C ASP A 167 -6.68 4.90 -18.37
N GLU A 168 -7.63 4.96 -19.31
CA GLU A 168 -7.31 5.15 -20.72
C GLU A 168 -6.83 6.58 -21.04
N PHE A 169 -7.17 7.55 -20.19
CA PHE A 169 -6.89 8.96 -20.40
C PHE A 169 -5.55 9.42 -19.80
N GLY A 170 -4.90 8.60 -18.97
CA GLY A 170 -3.63 8.96 -18.34
C GLY A 170 -3.78 10.01 -17.23
N THR A 171 -4.95 10.15 -16.61
CA THR A 171 -5.20 11.22 -15.62
C THR A 171 -4.61 10.89 -14.24
N HIS A 172 -4.40 11.92 -13.43
CA HIS A 172 -3.86 11.80 -12.08
C HIS A 172 -4.79 12.45 -11.06
N ARG A 173 -4.91 11.82 -9.89
CA ARG A 173 -5.62 12.34 -8.72
C ARG A 173 -4.64 12.95 -7.74
N ILE A 174 -4.90 14.19 -7.35
CA ILE A 174 -4.13 14.93 -6.36
C ILE A 174 -5.02 15.14 -5.14
N GLY A 175 -4.47 14.99 -3.95
CA GLY A 175 -5.21 15.23 -2.73
C GLY A 175 -4.33 15.39 -1.52
N PHE A 176 -4.96 15.79 -0.42
CA PHE A 176 -4.33 15.90 0.88
C PHE A 176 -5.29 15.50 1.99
N ASN A 177 -4.76 15.17 3.16
CA ASN A 177 -5.56 14.98 4.37
C ASN A 177 -4.78 15.44 5.61
N PHE A 178 -5.52 15.79 6.65
CA PHE A 178 -5.00 16.05 7.98
C PHE A 178 -5.54 15.00 8.95
N ILE A 179 -4.69 14.56 9.86
CA ILE A 179 -5.02 13.58 10.90
C ILE A 179 -4.56 14.15 12.23
N ALA A 180 -5.52 14.33 13.13
CA ALA A 180 -5.28 14.75 14.51
C ALA A 180 -5.47 13.55 15.44
N GLU A 181 -4.42 13.21 16.19
CA GLU A 181 -4.38 12.17 17.20
C GLU A 181 -4.07 12.84 18.55
N PRO A 182 -5.09 13.41 19.23
CA PRO A 182 -4.89 14.15 20.48
C PRO A 182 -4.43 13.24 21.64
N ILE A 183 -4.76 11.95 21.56
CA ILE A 183 -4.33 10.92 22.50
C ILE A 183 -3.52 9.88 21.73
N GLU A 184 -2.28 9.64 22.16
CA GLU A 184 -1.43 8.62 21.54
C GLU A 184 -1.99 7.21 21.81
N ASN A 185 -2.08 6.39 20.76
CA ASN A 185 -2.53 4.99 20.82
C ASN A 185 -3.97 4.76 21.30
N LEU A 186 -4.90 5.68 20.99
CA LEU A 186 -6.32 5.48 21.29
C LEU A 186 -6.93 4.26 20.55
N TYR A 187 -6.29 3.79 19.46
CA TYR A 187 -6.72 2.68 18.60
C TYR A 187 -5.54 1.95 17.93
#